data_AF-K6Z388-F1
#
_entry.id   AF-K6Z388-F1
#
_cell.length_a   1.000
_cell.length_b   1.000
_cell.length_c   1.000
_cell.angle_alpha   90.00
_cell.angle_beta   90.00
_cell.angle_gamma   90.00
#
_symmetry.space_group_name_H-M   'P 1'
#
loop_
_entity.id
_entity.type
_entity.pdbx_description
1 polymer ?
#
loop_
_entity_poly.entity_id
_entity_poly.type
_entity_poly.pdbx_seq_one_letter_code
_entity_poly.pdbx_strand_id
1 'polypeptide(L)'
;MNKNFWQTLRNEAQVMTEKEPLLATYVNECILKQQDFAGALSFILSNKLSDKVMSATALRTMLDQAYRDQPLLVEATVFDIEATFERDPAVKSYLTVLLYFKGFHAIQVHRFAHMLWLMGRHELALFIQSRSSEVLSVDIHPAAYIGQGVMFDHATGIVVGETAVIEDNVSIMQSVTLGGTGNEVGDRHPKVRHGVMIGAGAKILGNIEIGPGAKVGAGSVVLANVPSHVTVAGVPAKIVGKPSCQNPCQTMRQNVLED
;
A
#
# COMPACT_ATOMS: atom_id res chain seq x y z
N MET A 1 -7.00 -16.73 -9.17
CA MET A 1 -8.09 -15.92 -8.54
C MET A 1 -9.26 -16.77 -8.06
N ASN A 2 -9.57 -16.75 -6.76
CA ASN A 2 -10.68 -17.49 -6.16
C ASN A 2 -12.01 -16.92 -6.66
N LYS A 3 -12.82 -17.68 -7.43
CA LYS A 3 -14.15 -17.22 -7.93
C LYS A 3 -15.05 -16.71 -6.80
N ASN A 4 -14.77 -17.13 -5.57
CA ASN A 4 -15.45 -16.68 -4.37
C ASN A 4 -15.23 -15.17 -4.09
N PHE A 5 -14.03 -14.64 -4.28
CA PHE A 5 -13.71 -13.26 -3.87
C PHE A 5 -14.50 -12.19 -4.63
N TRP A 6 -14.57 -12.30 -5.96
CA TRP A 6 -15.35 -11.35 -6.78
C TRP A 6 -16.85 -11.44 -6.45
N GLN A 7 -17.38 -12.65 -6.22
CA GLN A 7 -18.76 -12.81 -5.82
C GLN A 7 -19.04 -12.19 -4.45
N THR A 8 -18.11 -12.32 -3.49
CA THR A 8 -18.21 -11.64 -2.19
C THR A 8 -18.30 -10.13 -2.37
N LEU A 9 -17.42 -9.51 -3.16
CA LEU A 9 -17.48 -8.07 -3.44
C LEU A 9 -18.81 -7.64 -4.07
N ARG A 10 -19.34 -8.43 -5.01
CA ARG A 10 -20.65 -8.15 -5.63
C ARG A 10 -21.80 -8.25 -4.62
N ASN A 11 -21.77 -9.24 -3.73
CA ASN A 11 -22.78 -9.39 -2.68
C ASN A 11 -22.71 -8.22 -1.69
N GLU A 12 -21.51 -7.84 -1.24
CA GLU A 12 -21.31 -6.66 -0.39
C GLU A 12 -21.80 -5.37 -1.07
N ALA A 13 -21.60 -5.25 -2.38
CA ALA A 13 -22.04 -4.10 -3.16
C ALA A 13 -23.57 -4.02 -3.23
N GLN A 14 -24.27 -5.13 -3.46
CA GLN A 14 -25.74 -5.18 -3.41
C GLN A 14 -26.26 -4.70 -2.05
N VAL A 15 -25.73 -5.25 -0.96
CA VAL A 15 -26.10 -4.85 0.41
C VAL A 15 -25.83 -3.36 0.64
N MET A 16 -24.71 -2.81 0.15
CA MET A 16 -24.41 -1.39 0.28
C MET A 16 -25.42 -0.52 -0.49
N THR A 17 -25.79 -0.92 -1.72
CA THR A 17 -26.76 -0.16 -2.53
C THR A 17 -28.17 -0.15 -1.95
N GLU A 18 -28.57 -1.23 -1.26
CA GLU A 18 -29.85 -1.31 -0.56
C GLU A 18 -29.85 -0.45 0.72
N LYS A 19 -28.73 -0.43 1.45
CA LYS A 19 -28.59 0.33 2.70
C LYS A 19 -28.43 1.84 2.47
N GLU A 20 -27.73 2.24 1.41
CA GLU A 20 -27.45 3.65 1.10
C GLU A 20 -27.74 3.96 -0.38
N PRO A 21 -29.00 4.30 -0.72
CA PRO A 21 -29.42 4.55 -2.10
C PRO A 21 -28.68 5.71 -2.78
N LEU A 22 -28.16 6.70 -2.04
CA LEU A 22 -27.41 7.82 -2.64
C LEU A 22 -26.08 7.36 -3.25
N LEU A 23 -25.51 6.27 -2.75
CA LEU A 23 -24.29 5.67 -3.27
C LEU A 23 -24.56 4.61 -4.34
N ALA A 24 -25.81 4.24 -4.60
CA ALA A 24 -26.15 3.13 -5.47
C ALA A 24 -25.58 3.29 -6.89
N THR A 25 -25.67 4.48 -7.48
CA THR A 25 -25.09 4.74 -8.82
C THR A 25 -23.57 4.55 -8.81
N TYR A 26 -22.88 5.11 -7.81
CA TYR A 26 -21.43 4.99 -7.67
C TYR A 26 -20.98 3.53 -7.53
N VAL A 27 -21.62 2.78 -6.63
CA VAL A 27 -21.31 1.36 -6.37
C VAL A 27 -21.65 0.49 -7.58
N ASN A 28 -22.76 0.78 -8.27
CA ASN A 28 -23.13 0.08 -9.50
C ASN A 28 -22.07 0.24 -10.59
N GLU A 29 -21.60 1.46 -10.83
CA GLU A 29 -20.52 1.73 -11.78
C GLU A 29 -19.21 1.05 -11.35
N CYS A 30 -18.85 1.14 -10.07
CA CYS A 30 -17.57 0.59 -9.60
C CYS A 30 -17.52 -0.93 -9.58
N ILE A 31 -18.65 -1.61 -9.32
CA ILE A 31 -18.67 -3.06 -9.05
C ILE A 31 -19.68 -3.79 -9.91
N LEU A 32 -20.97 -3.46 -9.80
CA LEU A 32 -22.03 -4.34 -10.29
C LEU A 32 -22.11 -4.40 -11.82
N LYS A 33 -21.73 -3.33 -12.51
CA LYS A 33 -21.61 -3.25 -13.99
C LYS A 33 -20.30 -3.81 -14.54
N GLN A 34 -19.31 -4.06 -13.69
CA GLN A 34 -18.00 -4.56 -14.10
C GLN A 34 -18.08 -6.07 -14.35
N GLN A 35 -17.32 -6.53 -15.35
CA GLN A 35 -17.32 -7.94 -15.76
C GLN A 35 -16.57 -8.81 -14.75
N ASP A 36 -15.45 -8.31 -14.24
CA ASP A 36 -14.57 -8.99 -13.31
C ASP A 36 -13.90 -8.00 -12.34
N PHE A 37 -13.10 -8.55 -11.42
CA PHE A 37 -12.39 -7.78 -10.41
C PHE A 37 -11.34 -6.84 -11.02
N ALA A 38 -10.65 -7.25 -12.08
CA ALA A 38 -9.63 -6.42 -12.74
C ALA A 38 -10.26 -5.18 -13.39
N GLY A 39 -11.40 -5.34 -14.06
CA GLY A 39 -12.16 -4.24 -14.64
C GLY A 39 -12.75 -3.27 -13.61
N ALA A 40 -13.11 -3.78 -12.42
CA ALA A 40 -13.51 -2.93 -11.30
C ALA A 40 -12.34 -2.13 -10.74
N LEU A 41 -11.19 -2.77 -10.52
CA LEU A 41 -9.99 -2.10 -10.06
C LEU A 41 -9.53 -1.02 -11.04
N SER A 42 -9.48 -1.32 -12.34
CA SER A 42 -9.09 -0.36 -13.37
C SER A 42 -10.06 0.82 -13.44
N PHE A 43 -11.36 0.58 -13.34
CA PHE A 43 -12.37 1.64 -13.30
C PHE A 43 -12.18 2.55 -12.07
N ILE A 44 -11.99 1.99 -10.88
CA ILE A 44 -11.81 2.77 -9.65
C ILE A 44 -10.54 3.61 -9.74
N LEU A 45 -9.39 2.99 -10.02
CA LEU A 45 -8.10 3.69 -10.03
C LEU A 45 -8.02 4.75 -11.13
N SER A 46 -8.55 4.47 -12.31
CA SER A 46 -8.57 5.45 -13.41
C SER A 46 -9.36 6.70 -13.07
N ASN A 47 -10.53 6.57 -12.42
CA ASN A 47 -11.30 7.72 -11.97
C ASN A 47 -10.56 8.48 -10.86
N LYS A 48 -9.93 7.79 -9.90
CA LYS A 48 -9.15 8.42 -8.83
C LYS A 48 -7.96 9.24 -9.37
N LEU A 49 -7.28 8.72 -10.38
CA LEU A 49 -6.08 9.34 -10.94
C LEU A 49 -6.37 10.36 -12.04
N SER A 50 -7.54 10.32 -12.67
CA SER A 50 -7.84 11.20 -13.79
C SER A 50 -7.75 12.68 -13.44
N ASP A 51 -7.38 13.48 -14.43
CA ASP A 51 -7.39 14.94 -14.38
C ASP A 51 -7.66 15.51 -15.78
N LYS A 52 -7.35 16.80 -15.98
CA LYS A 52 -7.54 17.48 -17.26
C LYS A 52 -6.51 17.08 -18.32
N VAL A 53 -5.38 16.51 -17.92
CA VAL A 53 -4.29 16.09 -18.81
C VAL A 53 -4.47 14.64 -19.23
N MET A 54 -4.79 13.76 -18.28
CA MET A 54 -4.99 12.34 -18.50
C MET A 54 -6.39 11.92 -18.08
N SER A 55 -7.21 11.57 -19.08
CA SER A 55 -8.59 11.16 -18.85
C SER A 55 -8.70 9.80 -18.18
N ALA A 56 -9.81 9.58 -17.46
CA ALA A 56 -10.11 8.27 -16.86
C ALA A 56 -10.13 7.16 -17.93
N THR A 57 -10.63 7.43 -19.13
CA THR A 57 -10.65 6.45 -20.22
C THR A 57 -9.23 6.04 -20.63
N ALA A 58 -8.31 7.00 -20.80
CA ALA A 58 -6.92 6.69 -21.18
C ALA A 58 -6.20 5.89 -20.08
N LEU A 59 -6.36 6.30 -18.82
CA LEU A 59 -5.84 5.58 -17.66
C LEU A 59 -6.38 4.15 -17.59
N ARG A 60 -7.70 4.00 -17.77
CA ARG A 60 -8.37 2.70 -17.72
C ARG A 60 -7.85 1.77 -18.81
N THR A 61 -7.69 2.25 -20.04
CA THR A 61 -7.14 1.44 -21.14
C THR A 61 -5.73 0.93 -20.80
N MET A 62 -4.87 1.77 -20.21
CA MET A 62 -3.53 1.35 -19.81
C MET A 62 -3.55 0.35 -18.65
N LEU A 63 -4.39 0.57 -17.64
CA LEU A 63 -4.56 -0.34 -16.50
C LEU A 63 -5.12 -1.70 -16.95
N ASP A 64 -6.12 -1.70 -17.81
CA ASP A 64 -6.70 -2.94 -18.37
C ASP A 64 -5.65 -3.72 -19.18
N GLN A 65 -4.81 -3.03 -19.96
CA GLN A 65 -3.71 -3.67 -20.67
C GLN A 65 -2.68 -4.25 -19.70
N ALA A 66 -2.28 -3.46 -18.69
CA ALA A 66 -1.38 -3.88 -17.63
C ALA A 66 -1.86 -5.16 -16.91
N TYR A 67 -3.14 -5.22 -16.55
CA TYR A 67 -3.71 -6.38 -15.86
C TYR A 67 -3.84 -7.62 -16.75
N ARG A 68 -4.05 -7.44 -18.07
CA ARG A 68 -4.00 -8.55 -19.03
C ARG A 68 -2.59 -9.10 -19.19
N ASP A 69 -1.59 -8.22 -19.28
CA ASP A 69 -0.19 -8.61 -19.52
C ASP A 69 0.47 -9.17 -18.26
N GLN A 70 0.07 -8.70 -17.07
CA GLN A 70 0.59 -9.14 -15.78
C GLN A 70 -0.53 -9.46 -14.77
N PRO A 71 -1.18 -10.64 -14.90
CA PRO A 71 -2.26 -11.05 -14.01
C PRO A 71 -1.88 -11.10 -12.52
N LEU A 72 -0.59 -11.31 -12.22
CA LEU A 72 -0.06 -11.32 -10.86
C LEU A 72 -0.28 -10.00 -10.10
N LEU A 73 -0.41 -8.88 -10.81
CA LEU A 73 -0.75 -7.59 -10.18
C LEU A 73 -2.14 -7.63 -9.53
N VAL A 74 -3.09 -8.28 -10.21
CA VAL A 74 -4.46 -8.42 -9.70
C VAL A 74 -4.50 -9.41 -8.55
N GLU A 75 -3.67 -10.46 -8.58
CA GLU A 75 -3.55 -11.41 -7.47
C GLU A 75 -2.96 -10.75 -6.21
N ALA A 76 -1.90 -9.95 -6.37
CA ALA A 76 -1.32 -9.15 -5.28
C ALA A 76 -2.34 -8.20 -4.64
N THR A 77 -3.24 -7.64 -5.46
CA THR A 77 -4.32 -6.76 -4.97
C THR A 77 -5.25 -7.47 -3.99
N VAL A 78 -5.56 -8.76 -4.21
CA VAL A 78 -6.43 -9.53 -3.31
C VAL A 78 -5.76 -9.67 -1.93
N PHE A 79 -4.47 -10.02 -1.91
CA PHE A 79 -3.71 -10.10 -0.65
C PHE A 79 -3.67 -8.77 0.10
N ASP A 80 -3.56 -7.63 -0.61
CA ASP A 80 -3.55 -6.31 0.02
C ASP A 80 -4.93 -5.95 0.63
N ILE A 81 -6.04 -6.36 -0.01
CA ILE A 81 -7.40 -6.19 0.54
C ILE A 81 -7.59 -7.07 1.78
N GLU A 82 -7.23 -8.35 1.69
CA GLU A 82 -7.33 -9.30 2.80
C GLU A 82 -6.49 -8.83 4.00
N ALA A 83 -5.24 -8.41 3.75
CA ALA A 83 -4.37 -7.82 4.77
C ALA A 83 -5.02 -6.63 5.47
N THR A 84 -5.62 -5.71 4.71
CA THR A 84 -6.26 -4.52 5.30
C THR A 84 -7.51 -4.90 6.10
N PHE A 85 -8.33 -5.82 5.58
CA PHE A 85 -9.53 -6.31 6.27
C PHE A 85 -9.21 -7.04 7.58
N GLU A 86 -8.16 -7.87 7.60
CA GLU A 86 -7.78 -8.64 8.78
C GLU A 86 -7.14 -7.79 9.88
N ARG A 87 -6.41 -6.74 9.49
CA ARG A 87 -5.53 -5.98 10.39
C ARG A 87 -6.14 -4.68 10.89
N ASP A 88 -7.05 -4.07 10.13
CA ASP A 88 -7.76 -2.85 10.55
C ASP A 88 -9.12 -3.22 11.18
N PRO A 89 -9.28 -3.09 12.52
CA PRO A 89 -10.54 -3.38 13.19
C PRO A 89 -11.71 -2.48 12.77
N ALA A 90 -11.44 -1.33 12.13
CA ALA A 90 -12.46 -0.44 11.59
C ALA A 90 -13.08 -0.98 10.28
N VAL A 91 -12.37 -1.85 9.56
CA VAL A 91 -12.86 -2.44 8.32
C VAL A 91 -13.88 -3.53 8.61
N LYS A 92 -15.03 -3.46 7.93
CA LYS A 92 -16.13 -4.43 8.07
C LYS A 92 -16.43 -5.23 6.81
N SER A 93 -15.81 -4.88 5.69
CA SER A 93 -16.02 -5.56 4.40
C SER A 93 -14.85 -5.33 3.45
N TYR A 94 -14.62 -6.28 2.54
CA TYR A 94 -13.57 -6.15 1.50
C TYR A 94 -13.87 -4.97 0.57
N LEU A 95 -15.15 -4.72 0.27
CA LEU A 95 -15.60 -3.64 -0.57
C LEU A 95 -15.21 -2.26 -0.03
N THR A 96 -15.21 -2.09 1.30
CA THR A 96 -14.83 -0.81 1.93
C THR A 96 -13.39 -0.44 1.59
N VAL A 97 -12.47 -1.41 1.65
CA VAL A 97 -11.06 -1.22 1.29
C VAL A 97 -10.95 -0.83 -0.18
N LEU A 98 -11.59 -1.61 -1.06
CA LEU A 98 -11.54 -1.41 -2.50
C LEU A 98 -12.06 -0.03 -2.94
N LEU A 99 -13.16 0.46 -2.36
CA LEU A 99 -13.79 1.71 -2.80
C LEU A 99 -13.14 2.97 -2.20
N TYR A 100 -12.64 2.90 -0.97
CA TYR A 100 -12.41 4.11 -0.17
C TYR A 100 -10.98 4.29 0.35
N PHE A 101 -10.20 3.22 0.50
CA PHE A 101 -8.96 3.31 1.25
C PHE A 101 -7.80 3.74 0.35
N LYS A 102 -7.41 5.01 0.47
CA LYS A 102 -6.38 5.62 -0.38
C LYS A 102 -5.00 4.97 -0.25
N GLY A 103 -4.69 4.38 0.91
CA GLY A 103 -3.43 3.65 1.11
C GLY A 103 -3.38 2.38 0.25
N PHE A 104 -4.48 1.63 0.23
CA PHE A 104 -4.65 0.51 -0.68
C PHE A 104 -4.55 0.98 -2.14
N HIS A 105 -5.26 2.06 -2.53
CA HIS A 105 -5.16 2.61 -3.89
C HIS A 105 -3.71 2.99 -4.25
N ALA A 106 -2.97 3.62 -3.34
CA ALA A 106 -1.59 4.04 -3.60
C ALA A 106 -0.65 2.86 -3.88
N ILE A 107 -0.81 1.73 -3.17
CA ILE A 107 -0.05 0.51 -3.45
C ILE A 107 -0.33 0.02 -4.87
N GLN A 108 -1.61 -0.04 -5.27
CA GLN A 108 -1.97 -0.54 -6.61
C GLN A 108 -1.51 0.40 -7.72
N VAL A 109 -1.60 1.71 -7.50
CA VAL A 109 -1.08 2.73 -8.42
C VAL A 109 0.44 2.63 -8.55
N HIS A 110 1.15 2.41 -7.44
CA HIS A 110 2.59 2.17 -7.49
C HIS A 110 2.93 0.92 -8.27
N ARG A 111 2.22 -0.20 -8.10
CA ARG A 111 2.47 -1.42 -8.90
C ARG A 111 2.33 -1.17 -10.40
N PHE A 112 1.35 -0.37 -10.80
CA PHE A 112 1.21 0.06 -12.20
C PHE A 112 2.38 0.94 -12.65
N ALA A 113 2.78 1.94 -11.85
CA ALA A 113 3.94 2.79 -12.13
C ALA A 113 5.26 1.98 -12.19
N HIS A 114 5.42 1.00 -11.31
CA HIS A 114 6.57 0.10 -11.25
C HIS A 114 6.68 -0.74 -12.51
N MET A 115 5.57 -1.30 -13.01
CA MET A 115 5.57 -1.98 -14.30
C MET A 115 6.01 -1.05 -15.43
N LEU A 116 5.44 0.16 -15.51
CA LEU A 116 5.83 1.14 -16.52
C LEU A 116 7.32 1.47 -16.44
N TRP A 117 7.86 1.58 -15.23
CA TRP A 117 9.27 1.80 -14.97
C TRP A 117 10.13 0.66 -15.52
N LEU A 118 9.78 -0.59 -15.21
CA LEU A 118 10.48 -1.77 -15.72
C LEU A 118 10.40 -1.92 -17.24
N MET A 119 9.36 -1.38 -17.88
CA MET A 119 9.23 -1.30 -19.34
C MET A 119 10.02 -0.15 -19.98
N GLY A 120 10.76 0.64 -19.20
CA GLY A 120 11.50 1.80 -19.68
C GLY A 120 10.65 3.04 -19.97
N ARG A 121 9.35 3.03 -19.59
CA ARG A 121 8.44 4.17 -19.75
C ARG A 121 8.54 5.12 -18.55
N HIS A 122 9.76 5.56 -18.23
CA HIS A 122 10.07 6.26 -16.99
C HIS A 122 9.28 7.56 -16.81
N GLU A 123 9.12 8.36 -17.87
CA GLU A 123 8.40 9.65 -17.80
C GLU A 123 6.93 9.43 -17.42
N LEU A 124 6.31 8.37 -17.95
CA LEU A 124 4.94 8.03 -17.59
C LEU A 124 4.87 7.48 -16.15
N ALA A 125 5.82 6.65 -15.74
CA ALA A 125 5.88 6.15 -14.38
C ALA A 125 6.01 7.29 -13.35
N LEU A 126 6.87 8.29 -13.63
CA LEU A 126 7.02 9.50 -12.81
C LEU A 126 5.78 10.38 -12.82
N PHE A 127 5.09 10.50 -13.96
CA PHE A 127 3.79 11.17 -14.03
C PHE A 127 2.77 10.50 -13.09
N ILE A 128 2.68 9.16 -13.12
CA ILE A 128 1.77 8.41 -12.24
C ILE A 128 2.17 8.55 -10.75
N GLN A 129 3.46 8.52 -10.43
CA GLN A 129 3.96 8.81 -9.08
C GLN A 129 3.51 10.20 -8.61
N SER A 130 3.75 11.24 -9.42
CA SER A 130 3.36 12.61 -9.10
C SER A 130 1.86 12.71 -8.84
N ARG A 131 1.05 12.05 -9.69
CA ARG A 131 -0.40 12.06 -9.53
C ARG A 131 -0.85 11.34 -8.27
N SER A 132 -0.25 10.20 -7.93
CA SER A 132 -0.49 9.49 -6.66
C SER A 132 -0.19 10.39 -5.46
N SER A 133 0.95 11.08 -5.47
CA SER A 133 1.31 12.02 -4.40
C SER A 133 0.29 13.15 -4.25
N GLU A 134 -0.20 13.70 -5.36
CA GLU A 134 -1.20 14.78 -5.33
C GLU A 134 -2.55 14.34 -4.77
N VAL A 135 -3.11 13.23 -5.25
CA VAL A 135 -4.51 12.85 -4.92
C VAL A 135 -4.64 11.88 -3.75
N LEU A 136 -3.60 11.10 -3.46
CA LEU A 136 -3.60 10.13 -2.35
C LEU A 136 -2.72 10.60 -1.18
N SER A 137 -1.86 11.61 -1.40
CA SER A 137 -0.85 12.05 -0.43
C SER A 137 0.14 10.95 -0.06
N VAL A 138 0.50 10.11 -1.05
CA VAL A 138 1.44 9.00 -0.90
C VAL A 138 2.43 9.05 -2.06
N ASP A 139 3.70 9.25 -1.74
CA ASP A 139 4.79 9.37 -2.70
C ASP A 139 5.66 8.11 -2.67
N ILE A 140 5.62 7.33 -3.74
CA ILE A 140 6.36 6.07 -3.88
C ILE A 140 7.09 6.11 -5.20
N HIS A 141 8.41 6.15 -5.14
CA HIS A 141 9.22 6.12 -6.35
C HIS A 141 8.92 4.84 -7.16
N PRO A 142 8.71 4.91 -8.48
CA PRO A 142 8.34 3.75 -9.29
C PRO A 142 9.36 2.60 -9.24
N ALA A 143 10.64 2.89 -9.06
CA ALA A 143 11.68 1.87 -8.92
C ALA A 143 11.67 1.10 -7.58
N ALA A 144 10.97 1.60 -6.56
CA ALA A 144 10.86 0.90 -5.28
C ALA A 144 10.17 -0.46 -5.47
N TYR A 145 10.54 -1.43 -4.65
CA TYR A 145 9.90 -2.75 -4.65
C TYR A 145 8.92 -2.85 -3.49
N ILE A 146 7.68 -3.28 -3.78
CA ILE A 146 6.66 -3.58 -2.78
C ILE A 146 6.08 -4.97 -3.03
N GLY A 147 6.24 -5.85 -2.04
CA GLY A 147 5.64 -7.19 -1.98
C GLY A 147 4.12 -7.15 -1.84
N GLN A 148 3.49 -8.28 -1.49
CA GLN A 148 2.04 -8.42 -1.37
C GLN A 148 1.57 -8.57 0.08
N GLY A 149 0.28 -8.35 0.33
CA GLY A 149 -0.26 -8.36 1.69
C GLY A 149 0.22 -7.16 2.50
N VAL A 150 0.48 -6.03 1.83
CA VAL A 150 0.97 -4.80 2.45
C VAL A 150 -0.23 -3.92 2.80
N MET A 151 -0.22 -3.38 4.02
CA MET A 151 -1.24 -2.43 4.48
C MET A 151 -0.62 -1.06 4.70
N PHE A 152 -1.11 -0.06 3.97
CA PHE A 152 -0.85 1.36 4.25
C PHE A 152 -2.09 1.94 4.93
N ASP A 153 -2.09 1.95 6.26
CA ASP A 153 -3.24 2.46 7.02
C ASP A 153 -3.15 3.98 7.17
N HIS A 154 -4.29 4.64 6.91
CA HIS A 154 -4.48 6.09 6.73
C HIS A 154 -3.64 6.75 5.61
N ALA A 155 -2.41 6.30 5.42
CA ALA A 155 -1.43 6.54 4.35
C ALA A 155 -0.92 7.97 4.15
N THR A 156 -1.63 8.99 4.61
CA THR A 156 -1.26 10.40 4.39
C THR A 156 0.19 10.68 4.79
N GLY A 157 0.99 11.18 3.85
CA GLY A 157 2.38 11.55 4.06
C GLY A 157 3.37 10.39 4.05
N ILE A 158 2.97 9.19 3.62
CA ILE A 158 3.93 8.11 3.36
C ILE A 158 4.85 8.52 2.20
N VAL A 159 6.16 8.35 2.41
CA VAL A 159 7.20 8.59 1.41
C VAL A 159 8.11 7.36 1.32
N VAL A 160 8.29 6.81 0.11
CA VAL A 160 9.11 5.63 -0.16
C VAL A 160 10.05 5.92 -1.32
N GLY A 161 11.35 5.90 -1.03
CA GLY A 161 12.37 6.27 -2.01
C GLY A 161 12.76 5.16 -3.00
N GLU A 162 13.54 5.57 -4.00
CA GLU A 162 13.88 4.79 -5.21
C GLU A 162 14.38 3.36 -4.97
N THR A 163 15.25 3.15 -3.99
CA THR A 163 15.93 1.86 -3.77
C THR A 163 15.37 1.10 -2.57
N ALA A 164 14.19 1.53 -2.09
CA ALA A 164 13.52 0.89 -0.96
C ALA A 164 12.97 -0.47 -1.38
N VAL A 165 13.00 -1.40 -0.43
CA VAL A 165 12.37 -2.71 -0.56
C VAL A 165 11.41 -2.87 0.60
N ILE A 166 10.15 -3.14 0.31
CA ILE A 166 9.13 -3.58 1.27
C ILE A 166 8.76 -5.01 0.88
N GLU A 167 9.06 -5.98 1.72
CA GLU A 167 8.68 -7.38 1.50
C GLU A 167 7.20 -7.64 1.80
N ASP A 168 6.78 -8.88 1.60
CA ASP A 168 5.40 -9.32 1.83
C ASP A 168 4.97 -9.16 3.30
N ASN A 169 3.70 -8.91 3.53
CA ASN A 169 3.09 -8.83 4.88
C ASN A 169 3.77 -7.81 5.78
N VAL A 170 3.74 -6.54 5.37
CA VAL A 170 4.18 -5.39 6.16
C VAL A 170 3.00 -4.46 6.40
N SER A 171 2.95 -3.84 7.58
CA SER A 171 1.95 -2.82 7.91
C SER A 171 2.62 -1.50 8.23
N ILE A 172 2.24 -0.46 7.51
CA ILE A 172 2.82 0.89 7.58
C ILE A 172 1.71 1.90 7.86
N MET A 173 1.89 2.70 8.91
CA MET A 173 0.95 3.76 9.26
C MET A 173 1.25 5.06 8.51
N GLN A 174 0.38 6.07 8.65
CA GLN A 174 0.54 7.39 8.06
C GLN A 174 1.87 8.06 8.40
N SER A 175 2.33 8.94 7.49
CA SER A 175 3.48 9.83 7.68
C SER A 175 4.81 9.10 7.92
N VAL A 176 4.90 7.82 7.53
CA VAL A 176 6.15 7.06 7.56
C VAL A 176 7.04 7.46 6.38
N THR A 177 8.35 7.57 6.62
CA THR A 177 9.33 7.81 5.55
C THR A 177 10.34 6.67 5.50
N LEU A 178 10.47 6.05 4.32
CA LEU A 178 11.57 5.16 3.95
C LEU A 178 12.50 5.95 3.01
N GLY A 179 13.42 6.70 3.61
CA GLY A 179 14.17 7.77 2.94
C GLY A 179 15.68 7.55 2.91
N GLY A 180 16.38 8.40 2.16
CA GLY A 180 17.84 8.49 2.19
C GLY A 180 18.36 9.37 3.33
N THR A 181 19.66 9.27 3.61
CA THR A 181 20.38 10.08 4.61
C THR A 181 21.06 11.33 4.05
N GLY A 182 21.22 11.43 2.72
CA GLY A 182 21.91 12.53 2.06
C GLY A 182 22.00 12.35 0.54
N ASN A 183 23.02 12.95 -0.09
CA ASN A 183 23.26 12.92 -1.54
C ASN A 183 24.05 11.69 -2.01
N GLU A 184 24.03 10.61 -1.24
CA GLU A 184 24.69 9.36 -1.59
C GLU A 184 24.09 8.80 -2.88
N VAL A 185 24.94 8.33 -3.79
CA VAL A 185 24.52 7.72 -5.05
C VAL A 185 24.48 6.21 -4.87
N GLY A 186 23.47 5.56 -5.47
CA GLY A 186 23.29 4.11 -5.40
C GLY A 186 22.23 3.71 -4.37
N ASP A 187 22.41 2.53 -3.78
CA ASP A 187 21.46 1.96 -2.84
C ASP A 187 21.54 2.66 -1.47
N ARG A 188 20.49 3.44 -1.17
CA ARG A 188 20.45 4.43 -0.09
C ARG A 188 19.16 4.45 0.72
N HIS A 189 18.26 3.50 0.49
CA HIS A 189 16.95 3.46 1.13
C HIS A 189 16.72 2.14 1.89
N PRO A 190 15.78 2.12 2.86
CA PRO A 190 15.59 0.98 3.75
C PRO A 190 15.15 -0.32 3.06
N LYS A 191 15.49 -1.45 3.68
CA LYS A 191 15.02 -2.80 3.37
C LYS A 191 14.12 -3.29 4.50
N VAL A 192 12.81 -3.21 4.30
CA VAL A 192 11.79 -3.61 5.28
C VAL A 192 11.39 -5.06 5.00
N ARG A 193 11.74 -5.95 5.94
CA ARG A 193 11.53 -7.38 5.78
C ARG A 193 10.11 -7.81 6.16
N HIS A 194 9.79 -9.06 5.82
CA HIS A 194 8.51 -9.69 6.10
C HIS A 194 8.07 -9.56 7.57
N GLY A 195 6.77 -9.34 7.80
CA GLY A 195 6.15 -9.35 9.13
C GLY A 195 6.30 -8.05 9.92
N VAL A 196 7.03 -7.06 9.39
CA VAL A 196 7.35 -5.81 10.10
C VAL A 196 6.12 -4.91 10.26
N MET A 197 6.00 -4.28 11.45
CA MET A 197 5.07 -3.17 11.67
C MET A 197 5.84 -1.86 11.85
N ILE A 198 5.40 -0.81 11.16
CA ILE A 198 5.95 0.55 11.28
C ILE A 198 4.86 1.51 11.74
N GLY A 199 5.01 2.03 12.95
CA GLY A 199 4.07 2.96 13.58
C GLY A 199 4.06 4.36 12.94
N ALA A 200 3.00 5.11 13.24
CA ALA A 200 2.73 6.40 12.61
C ALA A 200 3.90 7.38 12.76
N GLY A 201 4.24 8.09 11.68
CA GLY A 201 5.23 9.16 11.71
C GLY A 201 6.69 8.70 11.77
N ALA A 202 6.99 7.40 11.80
CA ALA A 202 8.37 6.92 11.88
C ALA A 202 9.21 7.33 10.65
N LYS A 203 10.49 7.59 10.85
CA LYS A 203 11.47 7.94 9.83
C LYS A 203 12.57 6.90 9.84
N ILE A 204 12.72 6.16 8.75
CA ILE A 204 13.75 5.12 8.58
C ILE A 204 14.64 5.59 7.44
N LEU A 205 15.88 5.94 7.75
CA LEU A 205 16.75 6.68 6.84
C LEU A 205 18.04 5.91 6.54
N GLY A 206 18.37 5.80 5.26
CA GLY A 206 19.60 5.18 4.76
C GLY A 206 19.38 3.74 4.27
N ASN A 207 20.43 3.16 3.70
CA ASN A 207 20.43 1.74 3.32
C ASN A 207 20.61 0.85 4.54
N ILE A 208 19.53 0.72 5.31
CA ILE A 208 19.46 -0.07 6.53
C ILE A 208 18.37 -1.13 6.43
N GLU A 209 18.58 -2.23 7.12
CA GLU A 209 17.64 -3.35 7.21
C GLU A 209 16.77 -3.22 8.45
N ILE A 210 15.46 -3.42 8.27
CA ILE A 210 14.50 -3.67 9.34
C ILE A 210 14.14 -5.15 9.28
N GLY A 211 14.76 -5.94 10.15
CA GLY A 211 14.73 -7.40 10.11
C GLY A 211 13.32 -7.99 10.26
N PRO A 212 13.12 -9.26 9.85
CA PRO A 212 11.80 -9.88 9.86
C PRO A 212 11.12 -9.82 11.22
N GLY A 213 9.82 -9.55 11.23
CA GLY A 213 9.01 -9.50 12.44
C GLY A 213 9.43 -8.42 13.45
N ALA A 214 10.22 -7.41 13.04
CA ALA A 214 10.54 -6.28 13.89
C ALA A 214 9.35 -5.31 14.04
N LYS A 215 9.37 -4.52 15.11
CA LYS A 215 8.39 -3.45 15.34
C LYS A 215 9.10 -2.10 15.48
N VAL A 216 8.66 -1.11 14.71
CA VAL A 216 9.12 0.27 14.83
C VAL A 216 8.02 1.10 15.48
N GLY A 217 8.29 1.65 16.65
CA GLY A 217 7.34 2.49 17.38
C GLY A 217 7.01 3.79 16.64
N ALA A 218 5.81 4.32 16.88
CA ALA A 218 5.38 5.59 16.30
C ALA A 218 6.36 6.74 16.63
N GLY A 219 6.57 7.64 15.68
CA GLY A 219 7.44 8.82 15.81
C GLY A 219 8.94 8.54 15.88
N SER A 220 9.38 7.29 15.71
CA SER A 220 10.79 6.92 15.85
C SER A 220 11.64 7.42 14.69
N VAL A 221 12.92 7.70 14.95
CA VAL A 221 13.92 7.99 13.92
C VAL A 221 14.98 6.88 13.92
N VAL A 222 14.91 5.99 12.94
CA VAL A 222 15.76 4.80 12.80
C VAL A 222 16.89 5.10 11.82
N LEU A 223 18.13 5.02 12.32
CA LEU A 223 19.37 5.36 11.59
C LEU A 223 20.37 4.18 11.53
N ALA A 224 19.96 3.00 11.98
CA ALA A 224 20.79 1.80 12.01
C ALA A 224 19.94 0.55 11.79
N ASN A 225 20.57 -0.54 11.36
CA ASN A 225 19.90 -1.83 11.19
C ASN A 225 19.16 -2.25 12.46
N VAL A 226 17.94 -2.75 12.28
CA VAL A 226 17.10 -3.31 13.34
C VAL A 226 17.11 -4.83 13.19
N PRO A 227 17.58 -5.58 14.20
CA PRO A 227 17.53 -7.04 14.17
C PRO A 227 16.10 -7.58 14.02
N SER A 228 15.97 -8.85 13.62
CA SER A 228 14.67 -9.54 13.59
C SER A 228 14.04 -9.61 14.97
N HIS A 229 12.71 -9.56 15.04
CA HIS A 229 11.92 -9.77 16.25
C HIS A 229 12.33 -8.91 17.47
N VAL A 230 12.69 -7.64 17.22
CA VAL A 230 12.87 -6.63 18.28
C VAL A 230 11.94 -5.45 18.05
N THR A 231 11.62 -4.75 19.14
CA THR A 231 10.94 -3.45 19.08
C THR A 231 11.97 -2.35 19.22
N VAL A 232 11.93 -1.36 18.33
CA VAL A 232 12.70 -0.12 18.46
C VAL A 232 11.79 1.09 18.63
N ALA A 233 12.20 2.04 19.47
CA ALA A 233 11.50 3.31 19.63
C ALA A 233 12.47 4.45 19.99
N GLY A 234 12.05 5.69 19.74
CA GLY A 234 12.76 6.90 20.15
C GLY A 234 13.48 7.67 19.04
N VAL A 235 14.17 8.75 19.42
CA VAL A 235 14.88 9.67 18.52
C VAL A 235 16.29 9.95 19.07
N PRO A 236 17.35 9.31 18.54
CA PRO A 236 17.31 8.18 17.60
C PRO A 236 16.76 6.91 18.26
N ALA A 237 16.23 6.00 17.44
CA ALA A 237 15.62 4.77 17.90
C ALA A 237 16.63 3.83 18.57
N LYS A 238 16.21 3.22 19.67
CA LYS A 238 16.94 2.18 20.40
C LYS A 238 16.04 0.95 20.55
N ILE A 239 16.65 -0.21 20.74
CA ILE A 239 15.91 -1.43 21.11
C ILE A 239 15.29 -1.21 22.49
N VAL A 240 13.98 -1.40 22.59
CA VAL A 240 13.20 -1.21 23.82
C VAL A 240 12.50 -2.47 24.31
N GLY A 241 12.44 -3.53 23.49
CA GLY A 241 11.77 -4.77 23.85
C GLY A 241 11.75 -5.78 22.71
N LYS A 242 10.89 -6.79 22.83
CA LYS A 242 10.62 -7.79 21.79
C LYS A 242 9.12 -7.96 21.58
N PRO A 243 8.61 -7.91 20.34
CA PRO A 243 7.19 -8.07 20.11
C PRO A 243 6.67 -9.40 20.67
N SER A 244 5.46 -9.37 21.25
CA SER A 244 4.81 -10.56 21.81
C SER A 244 4.35 -11.59 20.77
N CYS A 245 4.60 -11.36 19.48
CA CYS A 245 4.16 -12.19 18.37
C CYS A 245 5.21 -12.23 17.26
N GLN A 246 5.13 -13.23 16.38
CA GLN A 246 6.09 -13.41 15.28
C GLN A 246 5.94 -12.34 14.19
N ASN A 247 4.71 -11.91 13.90
CA ASN A 247 4.39 -10.93 12.85
C ASN A 247 3.65 -9.74 13.46
N PRO A 248 4.36 -8.72 13.98
CA PRO A 248 3.74 -7.51 14.52
C PRO A 248 2.77 -6.83 13.56
N CYS A 249 3.01 -6.93 12.24
CA CYS A 249 2.14 -6.37 11.21
C CYS A 249 0.70 -6.91 11.26
N GLN A 250 0.47 -8.10 11.80
CA GLN A 250 -0.85 -8.72 11.87
C GLN A 250 -1.64 -8.25 13.11
N THR A 251 -0.95 -8.07 14.23
CA THR A 251 -1.62 -7.73 15.50
C THR A 251 -1.87 -6.24 15.68
N MET A 252 -1.14 -5.40 14.94
CA MET A 252 -1.21 -3.95 15.00
C MET A 252 -1.04 -3.35 16.41
N ARG A 253 -0.37 -4.08 17.33
CA ARG A 253 -0.14 -3.65 18.73
C ARG A 253 0.90 -2.54 18.80
N GLN A 254 0.40 -1.30 18.86
CA GLN A 254 1.22 -0.09 18.84
C GLN A 254 2.00 0.15 20.15
N ASN A 255 1.52 -0.33 21.29
CA ASN A 255 2.18 -0.09 22.57
C ASN A 255 3.54 -0.80 22.61
N VAL A 256 4.62 -0.02 22.73
CA VAL A 256 6.00 -0.54 22.82
C VAL A 256 6.43 -0.86 24.25
N LEU A 257 5.64 -0.45 25.25
CA LEU A 257 5.92 -0.73 26.67
C LEU A 257 5.47 -2.13 27.11
N GLU A 258 4.70 -2.82 26.26
CA GLU A 258 4.20 -4.17 26.48
C GLU A 258 5.08 -5.24 25.80
N ASP A 259 6.22 -4.84 25.25
CA ASP A 259 7.21 -5.72 24.58
C ASP A 259 8.45 -6.01 25.44
#